data_AF-U2H9I1-F1
#
_entry.id   AF-U2H9I1-F1
#
_cell.length_a   1.000
_cell.length_b   1.000
_cell.length_c   1.000
_cell.angle_alpha   90.00
_cell.angle_beta   90.00
_cell.angle_gamma   90.00
#
_symmetry.space_group_name_H-M   'P 1'
#
loop_
_entity.id
_entity.type
_entity.pdbx_description
1 polymer ?
#
loop_
_entity_poly.entity_id
_entity_poly.type
_entity_poly.pdbx_seq_one_letter_code
_entity_poly.pdbx_strand_id
1 'polypeptide(L)'
;MSLHQDPELKSAVLNLSQKEKDKLLVRLINKDKMLLKQLHYQLLENEDDLEDRIENLKKNLESLFQDTIRKVSNSPTFANYKALNNILRQASGLINEHEKVTKDKFSTVECRLFMLIYPYQNYPLLYEKSPIQAAGKLHKYITARIKTTFNNIGSLHEDLQFDLQEQTSLLEEIKERLDSTTF
;
A
#
# COMPACT_ATOMS: atom_id res chain seq x y z
N MET A 1 -27.85 -15.13 0.06
CA MET A 1 -28.28 -14.93 -1.33
C MET A 1 -27.34 -13.95 -2.00
N SER A 2 -26.76 -14.33 -3.14
CA SER A 2 -26.04 -13.43 -4.04
C SER A 2 -26.91 -13.14 -5.26
N LEU A 3 -26.88 -11.91 -5.79
CA LEU A 3 -27.60 -11.57 -7.03
C LEU A 3 -27.21 -12.49 -8.21
N HIS A 4 -25.99 -13.02 -8.19
CA HIS A 4 -25.51 -13.98 -9.20
C HIS A 4 -26.14 -15.37 -9.08
N GLN A 5 -26.71 -15.71 -7.92
CA GLN A 5 -27.32 -17.01 -7.64
C GLN A 5 -28.84 -17.02 -7.83
N ASP A 6 -29.43 -15.86 -8.15
CA ASP A 6 -30.87 -15.68 -8.39
C ASP A 6 -31.09 -14.97 -9.74
N PRO A 7 -31.24 -15.75 -10.83
CA PRO A 7 -31.44 -15.21 -12.18
C PRO A 7 -32.71 -14.37 -12.33
N GLU A 8 -33.77 -14.71 -11.60
CA GLU A 8 -35.04 -14.00 -11.65
C GLU A 8 -34.90 -12.60 -11.04
N LEU A 9 -34.28 -12.50 -9.86
CA LEU A 9 -33.99 -11.22 -9.23
C LEU A 9 -33.06 -10.36 -10.09
N LYS A 10 -32.02 -10.97 -10.68
CA LYS A 10 -31.11 -10.25 -11.60
C LYS A 10 -31.87 -9.67 -12.79
N SER A 11 -32.74 -10.45 -13.43
CA SER A 11 -33.57 -9.99 -14.55
C SER A 11 -34.52 -8.86 -14.14
N ALA A 12 -35.19 -9.00 -12.99
CA ALA A 12 -36.09 -7.98 -12.46
C ALA A 12 -35.37 -6.64 -12.20
N VAL A 13 -34.17 -6.67 -11.60
CA VAL A 13 -33.34 -5.47 -11.38
C VAL A 13 -32.92 -4.82 -12.71
N LEU A 14 -32.51 -5.63 -13.69
CA LEU A 14 -32.10 -5.14 -15.01
C LEU A 14 -33.27 -4.57 -15.83
N ASN A 15 -34.53 -4.88 -15.49
CA ASN A 15 -35.72 -4.37 -16.18
C ASN A 15 -36.36 -3.16 -15.49
N LEU A 16 -35.83 -2.69 -14.35
CA LEU A 16 -36.29 -1.45 -13.69
C LEU A 16 -36.26 -0.25 -14.65
N SER A 17 -37.15 0.73 -14.40
CA SER A 17 -37.14 1.99 -15.15
C SER A 17 -35.81 2.72 -14.95
N GLN A 18 -35.41 3.57 -15.90
CA GLN A 18 -34.14 4.32 -15.80
C GLN A 18 -34.04 5.10 -14.47
N LYS A 19 -35.12 5.78 -14.08
CA LYS A 19 -35.20 6.55 -12.83
C LYS A 19 -34.96 5.69 -11.58
N GLU A 20 -35.50 4.48 -11.55
CA GLU A 20 -35.32 3.56 -10.41
C GLU A 20 -33.92 2.97 -10.39
N LYS A 21 -33.37 2.63 -11.57
CA LYS A 21 -31.98 2.18 -11.72
C LYS A 21 -31.00 3.24 -11.24
N ASP A 22 -31.17 4.50 -11.63
CA ASP A 22 -30.27 5.58 -11.24
C ASP A 22 -30.30 5.81 -9.72
N LYS A 23 -31.51 5.83 -9.13
CA LYS A 23 -31.68 5.95 -7.67
C LYS A 23 -31.03 4.79 -6.93
N LEU A 24 -31.18 3.56 -7.43
CA LEU A 24 -30.56 2.38 -6.85
C LEU A 24 -29.03 2.41 -7.00
N LEU A 25 -28.53 2.79 -8.18
CA LEU A 25 -27.11 2.90 -8.51
C LEU A 25 -26.41 3.89 -7.57
N VAL A 26 -26.93 5.12 -7.46
CA VAL A 26 -26.36 6.13 -6.55
C VAL A 26 -26.36 5.64 -5.11
N ARG A 27 -27.43 4.97 -4.67
CA ARG A 27 -27.50 4.38 -3.32
C ARG A 27 -26.46 3.27 -3.11
N LEU A 28 -26.19 2.46 -4.13
CA LEU A 28 -25.20 1.38 -4.05
C LEU A 28 -23.77 1.93 -4.07
N ILE A 29 -23.48 2.89 -4.95
CA ILE A 29 -22.17 3.57 -5.00
C ILE A 29 -21.88 4.24 -3.66
N ASN A 30 -22.84 4.95 -3.06
CA ASN A 30 -22.66 5.61 -1.76
C ASN A 30 -22.35 4.64 -0.60
N LYS A 31 -22.62 3.34 -0.75
CA LYS A 31 -22.25 2.33 0.26
C LYS A 31 -20.81 1.86 0.12
N ASP A 32 -20.24 1.92 -1.08
CA ASP A 32 -18.88 1.50 -1.36
C ASP A 32 -17.95 2.71 -1.48
N LYS A 33 -17.28 3.04 -0.37
CA LYS A 33 -16.35 4.18 -0.31
C LYS A 33 -15.18 4.05 -1.28
N MET A 34 -14.73 2.83 -1.59
CA MET A 34 -13.60 2.62 -2.50
C MET A 34 -14.07 2.85 -3.94
N LEU A 35 -15.22 2.30 -4.32
CA LEU A 35 -15.81 2.55 -5.63
C LEU A 35 -16.09 4.04 -5.83
N LEU A 36 -16.56 4.75 -4.80
CA LEU A 36 -16.78 6.18 -4.86
C LEU A 36 -15.47 6.95 -5.15
N LYS A 37 -14.36 6.62 -4.49
CA LYS A 37 -13.05 7.22 -4.76
C LYS A 37 -12.55 6.91 -6.18
N GLN A 38 -12.73 5.66 -6.63
CA GLN A 38 -12.38 5.23 -7.99
C GLN A 38 -13.17 5.99 -9.05
N LEU A 39 -14.48 6.13 -8.87
CA LEU A 39 -15.34 6.86 -9.80
C LEU A 39 -15.05 8.37 -9.77
N HIS A 40 -14.76 8.94 -8.60
CA HIS A 40 -14.33 10.33 -8.50
C HIS A 40 -13.08 10.56 -9.35
N TYR A 41 -12.03 9.76 -9.14
CA TYR A 41 -10.81 9.82 -9.93
C TYR A 41 -11.08 9.62 -11.42
N GLN A 42 -11.74 8.52 -11.78
CA GLN A 42 -11.94 8.13 -13.18
C GLN A 42 -12.82 9.11 -13.97
N LEU A 43 -13.79 9.76 -13.33
CA LEU A 43 -14.80 10.58 -14.02
C LEU A 43 -14.54 12.08 -13.90
N LEU A 44 -13.79 12.53 -12.89
CA LEU A 44 -13.67 13.95 -12.53
C LEU A 44 -12.23 14.46 -12.46
N GLU A 45 -11.22 13.59 -12.35
CA GLU A 45 -9.81 13.99 -12.20
C GLU A 45 -9.03 13.81 -13.51
N ASN A 46 -7.94 14.56 -13.65
CA ASN A 46 -7.03 14.54 -14.80
C ASN A 46 -5.57 14.19 -14.40
N GLU A 47 -4.62 14.46 -15.29
CA GLU A 47 -3.19 14.19 -15.04
C GLU A 47 -2.60 15.10 -13.95
N ASP A 48 -2.99 16.38 -13.89
CA ASP A 48 -2.52 17.31 -12.84
C ASP A 48 -2.99 16.84 -11.45
N ASP A 49 -4.24 16.36 -11.35
CA ASP A 49 -4.77 15.78 -10.11
C ASP A 49 -3.99 14.52 -9.68
N LEU A 50 -3.47 13.73 -10.62
CA LEU A 50 -2.64 12.58 -10.30
C LEU A 50 -1.34 13.00 -9.63
N GLU A 51 -0.67 14.04 -10.14
CA GLU A 51 0.55 14.58 -9.54
C GLU A 51 0.30 15.06 -8.11
N ASP A 52 -0.78 15.84 -7.90
CA ASP A 52 -1.19 16.31 -6.58
C ASP A 52 -1.48 15.15 -5.62
N ARG A 53 -2.13 14.08 -6.09
CA ARG A 53 -2.36 12.88 -5.29
C ARG A 53 -1.08 12.18 -4.90
N ILE A 54 -0.13 12.05 -5.82
CA ILE A 54 1.18 11.43 -5.56
C ILE A 54 1.94 12.26 -4.51
N GLU A 55 1.97 13.58 -4.66
CA GLU A 55 2.64 14.48 -3.72
C GLU A 55 1.98 14.39 -2.33
N ASN A 56 0.65 14.42 -2.26
CA ASN A 56 -0.09 14.26 -1.01
C ASN A 56 0.16 12.89 -0.37
N LEU A 57 0.23 11.80 -1.15
CA LEU A 57 0.59 10.49 -0.64
C LEU A 57 2.01 10.48 -0.06
N LYS A 58 2.99 11.03 -0.78
CA LYS A 58 4.38 11.13 -0.31
C LYS A 58 4.45 11.93 1.01
N LYS A 59 3.81 13.10 1.09
CA LYS A 59 3.69 13.91 2.33
C LYS A 59 3.03 13.15 3.48
N ASN A 60 1.96 12.40 3.21
CA ASN A 60 1.28 11.60 4.24
C ASN A 60 2.15 10.45 4.75
N LEU A 61 2.91 9.78 3.88
CA LEU A 61 3.85 8.74 4.27
C LEU A 61 5.00 9.31 5.09
N GLU A 62 5.58 10.43 4.67
CA GLU A 62 6.62 11.13 5.41
C GLU A 62 6.15 11.54 6.81
N SER A 63 4.98 12.18 6.91
CA SER A 63 4.38 12.58 8.18
C SER A 63 4.16 11.37 9.10
N LEU A 64 3.61 10.28 8.55
CA LEU A 64 3.39 9.04 9.29
C LEU A 64 4.70 8.48 9.89
N PHE A 65 5.79 8.49 9.13
CA PHE A 65 7.08 8.00 9.62
C PHE A 65 7.79 9.00 10.54
N GLN A 66 7.71 10.31 10.30
CA GLN A 66 8.28 11.32 11.20
C GLN A 66 7.60 11.30 12.58
N ASP A 67 6.28 11.16 12.63
CA ASP A 67 5.55 10.98 13.88
C ASP A 67 5.93 9.69 14.61
N THR A 68 6.36 8.68 13.86
CA THR A 68 6.88 7.43 14.39
C THR A 68 8.27 7.61 14.99
N ILE A 69 9.17 8.36 14.33
CA ILE A 69 10.51 8.69 14.84
C ILE A 69 10.44 9.36 16.21
N ARG A 70 9.43 10.20 16.43
CA ARG A 70 9.21 10.85 17.73
C ARG A 70 8.76 9.89 18.84
N LYS A 71 8.25 8.70 18.50
CA LYS A 71 7.59 7.77 19.43
C LYS A 71 8.30 6.42 19.56
N VAL A 72 9.11 6.02 18.59
CA VAL A 72 9.79 4.74 18.50
C VAL A 72 11.28 4.99 18.54
N SER A 73 11.97 4.39 19.52
CA SER A 73 13.43 4.40 19.53
C SER A 73 13.98 3.26 18.67
N ASN A 74 15.16 3.47 18.10
CA ASN A 74 15.93 2.39 17.45
C ASN A 74 16.52 1.46 18.52
N SER A 75 15.69 0.72 19.25
CA SER A 75 16.12 -0.27 20.24
C SER A 75 15.26 -1.53 20.14
N PRO A 76 15.84 -2.73 20.23
CA PRO A 76 15.17 -3.99 19.95
C PRO A 76 14.24 -4.42 21.09
N THR A 77 13.14 -3.69 21.28
CA THR A 77 12.12 -3.96 22.30
C THR A 77 10.82 -4.42 21.67
N PHE A 78 10.02 -5.21 22.39
CA PHE A 78 8.71 -5.66 21.92
C PHE A 78 7.81 -4.51 21.44
N ALA A 79 7.80 -3.39 22.19
CA ALA A 79 6.99 -2.22 21.86
C ALA A 79 7.40 -1.60 20.53
N ASN A 80 8.71 -1.46 20.28
CA ASN A 80 9.23 -0.86 19.05
C ASN A 80 8.97 -1.73 17.82
N TYR A 81 9.15 -3.05 17.93
CA TYR A 81 8.78 -3.99 16.85
C TYR A 81 7.29 -3.89 16.49
N LYS A 82 6.42 -3.86 17.51
CA LYS A 82 4.96 -3.76 17.32
C LYS A 82 4.58 -2.40 16.71
N ALA A 83 5.18 -1.32 17.20
CA ALA A 83 4.93 0.02 16.68
C ALA A 83 5.33 0.13 15.21
N LEU A 84 6.56 -0.28 14.86
CA LEU A 84 7.03 -0.25 13.48
C LEU A 84 6.14 -1.10 12.54
N ASN A 85 5.74 -2.30 12.98
CA ASN A 85 4.83 -3.14 12.19
C ASN A 85 3.48 -2.44 11.94
N ASN A 86 2.91 -1.83 12.97
CA ASN A 86 1.64 -1.09 12.84
C ASN A 86 1.74 0.08 11.86
N ILE A 87 2.85 0.80 11.86
CA ILE A 87 3.08 1.93 10.96
C ILE A 87 3.27 1.46 9.52
N LEU A 88 4.05 0.40 9.29
CA LEU A 88 4.19 -0.20 7.96
C LEU A 88 2.84 -0.70 7.41
N ARG A 89 1.96 -1.23 8.26
CA ARG A 89 0.60 -1.63 7.87
C ARG A 89 -0.28 -0.44 7.50
N GLN A 90 -0.17 0.67 8.23
CA GLN A 90 -0.88 1.92 7.90
C GLN A 90 -0.39 2.49 6.57
N ALA A 91 0.93 2.59 6.38
CA ALA A 91 1.55 3.04 5.13
C ALA A 91 1.11 2.16 3.95
N SER A 92 1.12 0.82 4.11
CA SER A 92 0.60 -0.09 3.09
C SER A 92 -0.88 0.15 2.78
N GLY A 93 -1.69 0.54 3.77
CA GLY A 93 -3.10 0.89 3.57
C GLY A 93 -3.27 2.10 2.66
N LEU A 94 -2.50 3.17 2.90
CA LEU A 94 -2.49 4.39 2.07
C LEU A 94 -2.08 4.09 0.64
N ILE A 95 -0.99 3.33 0.46
CA ILE A 95 -0.47 2.96 -0.86
C ILE A 95 -1.46 2.06 -1.63
N ASN A 96 -2.09 1.09 -0.96
CA ASN A 96 -3.08 0.23 -1.61
C ASN A 96 -4.36 0.98 -2.00
N GLU A 97 -4.73 2.02 -1.26
CA GLU A 97 -5.82 2.90 -1.67
C GLU A 97 -5.45 3.66 -2.95
N HIS A 98 -4.26 4.27 -2.98
CA HIS A 98 -3.75 4.95 -4.17
C HIS A 98 -3.73 4.03 -5.39
N GLU A 99 -3.11 2.86 -5.28
CA GLU A 99 -3.04 1.84 -6.34
C GLU A 99 -4.44 1.45 -6.86
N LYS A 100 -5.42 1.29 -5.97
CA LYS A 100 -6.78 0.93 -6.36
C LYS A 100 -7.53 2.07 -7.05
N VAL A 101 -7.27 3.31 -6.64
CA VAL A 101 -7.96 4.49 -7.16
C VAL A 101 -7.35 4.92 -8.49
N THR A 102 -6.04 5.11 -8.54
CA THR A 102 -5.34 5.67 -9.71
C THR A 102 -4.91 4.61 -10.71
N LYS A 103 -4.66 3.38 -10.24
CA LYS A 103 -4.01 2.31 -11.00
C LYS A 103 -2.62 2.68 -11.51
N ASP A 104 -2.03 3.76 -10.99
CA ASP A 104 -0.68 4.17 -11.38
C ASP A 104 0.36 3.25 -10.71
N LYS A 105 1.01 2.43 -11.52
CA LYS A 105 1.95 1.42 -11.05
C LYS A 105 3.26 2.04 -10.57
N PHE A 106 3.72 3.09 -11.24
CA PHE A 106 5.05 3.64 -10.99
C PHE A 106 5.10 4.32 -9.62
N SER A 107 4.21 5.28 -9.35
CA SER A 107 4.17 5.94 -8.03
C SER A 107 3.86 4.95 -6.90
N THR A 108 3.05 3.92 -7.17
CA THR A 108 2.81 2.85 -6.20
C THR A 108 4.10 2.11 -5.84
N VAL A 109 4.95 1.80 -6.82
CA VAL A 109 6.26 1.17 -6.60
C VAL A 109 7.20 2.12 -5.85
N GLU A 110 7.30 3.38 -6.27
CA GLU A 110 8.10 4.39 -5.57
C GLU A 110 7.71 4.50 -4.08
N CYS A 111 6.42 4.60 -3.79
CA CYS A 111 5.94 4.70 -2.40
C CYS A 111 6.18 3.40 -1.61
N ARG A 112 6.13 2.23 -2.26
CA ARG A 112 6.49 0.94 -1.63
C ARG A 112 7.97 0.88 -1.28
N LEU A 113 8.83 1.35 -2.18
CA LEU A 113 10.27 1.47 -1.94
C LEU A 113 10.53 2.40 -0.76
N PHE A 114 9.94 3.59 -0.77
CA PHE A 114 10.04 4.55 0.34
C PHE A 114 9.61 3.93 1.69
N MET A 115 8.46 3.25 1.72
CA MET A 115 7.94 2.58 2.92
C MET A 115 8.89 1.52 3.49
N LEU A 116 9.69 0.87 2.64
CA LEU A 116 10.60 -0.21 3.05
C LEU A 116 12.00 0.31 3.40
N ILE A 117 12.50 1.29 2.65
CA ILE A 117 13.85 1.84 2.81
C ILE A 117 13.91 2.82 3.99
N TYR A 118 12.95 3.76 4.07
CA TYR A 118 12.98 4.81 5.08
C TYR A 118 13.10 4.26 6.52
N PRO A 119 12.31 3.25 6.93
CA PRO A 119 12.38 2.76 8.31
C PRO A 119 13.61 1.88 8.55
N TYR A 120 14.18 1.26 7.52
CA TYR A 120 15.45 0.55 7.64
C TYR A 120 16.59 1.51 7.99
N GLN A 121 16.67 2.65 7.30
CA GLN A 121 17.68 3.67 7.54
C GLN A 121 17.56 4.30 8.94
N ASN A 122 16.34 4.47 9.45
CA ASN A 122 16.08 5.10 10.74
C ASN A 122 16.09 4.12 11.94
N TYR A 123 15.78 2.85 11.70
CA TYR A 123 15.68 1.83 12.77
C TYR A 123 16.44 0.53 12.47
N PRO A 124 17.73 0.57 12.08
CA PRO A 124 18.46 -0.62 11.65
C PRO A 124 18.52 -1.73 12.72
N LEU A 125 18.48 -1.39 14.02
CA LEU A 125 18.51 -2.40 15.10
C LEU A 125 17.22 -3.23 15.17
N LEU A 126 16.12 -2.74 14.59
CA LEU A 126 14.86 -3.50 14.47
C LEU A 126 14.87 -4.48 13.29
N TYR A 127 15.93 -4.50 12.49
CA TYR A 127 16.14 -5.46 11.40
C TYR A 127 17.17 -6.53 11.76
N GLU A 128 17.73 -6.49 12.97
CA GLU A 128 18.67 -7.48 13.46
C GLU A 128 17.97 -8.72 14.03
N LYS A 129 18.74 -9.81 14.12
CA LYS A 129 18.27 -11.06 14.71
C LYS A 129 17.84 -10.82 16.15
N SER A 130 16.63 -11.23 16.49
CA SER A 130 16.05 -11.02 17.81
C SER A 130 15.22 -12.22 18.25
N PRO A 131 15.34 -12.67 19.51
CA PRO A 131 14.52 -13.74 20.06
C PRO A 131 13.08 -13.28 20.35
N ILE A 132 12.78 -11.99 20.21
CA ILE A 132 11.47 -11.43 20.53
C ILE A 132 10.48 -11.82 19.42
N GLN A 133 9.37 -12.48 19.79
CA GLN A 133 8.35 -12.93 18.82
C GLN A 133 7.83 -11.79 17.91
N ALA A 134 7.73 -10.57 18.42
CA ALA A 134 7.31 -9.41 17.64
C ALA A 134 8.29 -9.07 16.49
N ALA A 135 9.58 -9.35 16.65
CA ALA A 135 10.59 -9.19 15.60
C ALA A 135 10.30 -10.13 14.43
N GLY A 136 10.11 -11.43 14.68
CA GLY A 136 9.75 -12.40 13.64
C GLY A 136 8.45 -12.04 12.89
N LYS A 137 7.45 -11.47 13.59
CA LYS A 137 6.22 -10.96 12.94
C LYS A 137 6.49 -9.75 12.05
N LEU A 138 7.34 -8.82 12.48
CA LEU A 138 7.76 -7.68 11.68
C LEU A 138 8.56 -8.13 10.45
N HIS A 139 9.62 -8.92 10.64
CA HIS A 139 10.50 -9.39 9.58
C HIS A 139 9.75 -10.20 8.53
N LYS A 140 8.83 -11.10 8.94
CA LYS A 140 7.96 -11.83 8.02
C LYS A 140 7.06 -10.91 7.20
N TYR A 141 6.52 -9.87 7.82
CA TYR A 141 5.70 -8.87 7.13
C TYR A 141 6.52 -8.10 6.09
N ILE A 142 7.70 -7.61 6.48
CA ILE A 142 8.61 -6.86 5.60
C ILE A 142 9.05 -7.74 4.42
N THR A 143 9.48 -8.98 4.69
CA THR A 143 9.92 -9.94 3.65
C THR A 143 8.82 -10.18 2.60
N ALA A 144 7.57 -10.34 3.04
CA ALA A 144 6.44 -10.49 2.11
C ALA A 144 6.21 -9.24 1.25
N ARG A 145 6.41 -8.04 1.83
CA ARG A 145 6.31 -6.77 1.11
C ARG A 145 7.45 -6.58 0.13
N ILE A 146 8.69 -6.85 0.52
CA ILE A 146 9.87 -6.84 -0.36
C ILE A 146 9.62 -7.72 -1.59
N LYS A 147 9.20 -8.98 -1.40
CA LYS A 147 8.88 -9.88 -2.51
C LYS A 147 7.82 -9.30 -3.45
N THR A 148 6.77 -8.71 -2.90
CA THR A 148 5.71 -8.08 -3.69
C THR A 148 6.24 -6.87 -4.46
N THR A 149 7.07 -6.04 -3.83
CA THR A 149 7.67 -4.86 -4.46
C THR A 149 8.60 -5.25 -5.61
N PHE A 150 9.46 -6.25 -5.46
CA PHE A 150 10.29 -6.76 -6.56
C PHE A 150 9.46 -7.24 -7.75
N ASN A 151 8.39 -8.00 -7.50
CA ASN A 151 7.48 -8.43 -8.58
C ASN A 151 6.85 -7.24 -9.31
N ASN A 152 6.50 -6.18 -8.58
CA ASN A 152 5.93 -4.97 -9.19
C ASN A 152 6.97 -4.19 -9.99
N ILE A 153 8.20 -4.05 -9.48
CA ILE A 153 9.33 -3.44 -10.21
C ILE A 153 9.56 -4.18 -11.52
N GLY A 154 9.68 -5.51 -11.48
CA GLY A 154 9.87 -6.33 -12.69
C GLY A 154 8.70 -6.31 -13.68
N SER A 155 7.55 -5.74 -13.29
CA SER A 155 6.39 -5.54 -14.19
C SER A 155 6.34 -4.15 -14.84
N LEU A 156 7.25 -3.24 -14.46
CA LEU A 156 7.40 -1.93 -15.07
C LEU A 156 8.19 -2.03 -16.39
N HIS A 157 8.12 -0.98 -17.21
CA HIS A 157 9.00 -0.83 -18.37
C HIS A 157 10.48 -0.73 -17.95
N GLU A 158 11.41 -1.20 -18.78
CA GLU A 158 12.84 -1.26 -18.46
C GLU A 158 13.42 0.10 -18.07
N ASP A 159 13.05 1.18 -18.77
CA ASP A 159 13.49 2.55 -18.43
C ASP A 159 13.09 2.95 -16.99
N LEU A 160 11.85 2.63 -16.59
CA LEU A 160 11.38 2.91 -15.23
C LEU A 160 12.03 2.00 -14.19
N GLN A 161 12.45 0.79 -14.58
CA GLN A 161 13.24 -0.06 -13.69
C GLN A 161 14.64 0.52 -13.48
N PHE A 162 15.25 1.05 -14.54
CA PHE A 162 16.53 1.73 -14.49
C PHE A 162 16.48 2.96 -13.58
N ASP A 163 15.43 3.78 -13.68
CA ASP A 163 15.21 4.93 -12.79
C ASP A 163 15.11 4.56 -11.31
N LEU A 164 14.75 3.31 -11.00
CA LEU A 164 14.59 2.79 -9.64
C LEU A 164 15.77 1.91 -9.17
N GLN A 165 16.86 1.83 -9.95
CA GLN A 165 17.94 0.86 -9.70
C GLN A 165 18.62 1.06 -8.34
N GLU A 166 18.85 2.32 -7.93
CA GLU A 166 19.48 2.62 -6.65
C GLU A 166 18.63 2.14 -5.47
N GLN A 167 17.35 2.49 -5.47
CA GLN A 167 16.39 2.08 -4.43
C GLN A 167 16.18 0.56 -4.45
N THR A 168 16.20 -0.05 -5.63
CA THR A 168 16.11 -1.51 -5.79
C THR A 168 17.32 -2.20 -5.16
N SER A 169 18.52 -1.67 -5.35
CA SER A 169 19.76 -2.17 -4.74
C SER A 169 19.70 -2.08 -3.21
N LEU A 170 19.25 -0.94 -2.67
CA LEU A 170 19.02 -0.80 -1.22
C LEU A 170 17.99 -1.81 -0.70
N LEU A 171 16.95 -2.11 -1.48
CA LEU A 171 15.95 -3.10 -1.11
C LEU A 171 16.53 -4.52 -1.06
N GLU A 172 17.47 -4.85 -1.95
CA GLU A 172 18.21 -6.12 -1.94
C GLU A 172 19.06 -6.24 -0.68
N GLU A 173 19.78 -5.20 -0.28
CA GLU A 173 20.54 -5.18 0.97
C GLU A 173 19.65 -5.44 2.20
N ILE A 174 18.47 -4.82 2.25
CA ILE A 174 17.50 -5.05 3.33
C ILE A 174 17.05 -6.51 3.34
N LYS A 175 16.78 -7.08 2.16
CA LYS A 175 16.38 -8.47 2.03
C LYS A 175 17.47 -9.41 2.55
N GLU A 176 18.72 -9.20 2.14
CA GLU A 176 19.87 -10.00 2.60
C GLU A 176 20.07 -9.89 4.11
N ARG A 177 19.93 -8.67 4.66
CA ARG A 177 19.97 -8.45 6.11
C ARG A 177 18.91 -9.29 6.81
N LEU A 178 17.67 -9.29 6.35
CA LEU A 178 16.59 -10.09 6.95
C LEU A 178 16.81 -11.60 6.78
N ASP A 179 17.27 -12.05 5.62
CA ASP A 179 17.56 -13.46 5.37
C ASP A 179 18.67 -13.98 6.31
N SER A 180 19.71 -13.17 6.57
CA SER A 180 20.78 -13.50 7.53
C SER A 180 20.31 -13.66 8.98
N THR A 181 19.11 -13.19 9.30
CA THR A 181 18.53 -13.27 10.65
C THR A 181 17.62 -14.48 10.86
N THR A 182 17.29 -15.23 9.79
CA THR A 182 16.35 -16.34 9.81
C THR A 182 17.08 -17.66 10.09
N PHE A 183 16.85 -18.27 11.25
CA PHE A 183 17.26 -19.65 11.61
C PHE A 183 16.03 -20.43 12.07
#